data_AF-A0A6N8R980-F1
#
_entry.id   AF-A0A6N8R980-F1
#
_cell.length_a   1.000
_cell.length_b   1.000
_cell.length_c   1.000
_cell.angle_alpha   90.00
_cell.angle_beta   90.00
_cell.angle_gamma   90.00
#
_symmetry.space_group_name_H-M   'P 1'
#
loop_
_entity.id
_entity.type
_entity.pdbx_description
1 polymer ?
#
loop_
_entity_poly.entity_id
_entity_poly.type
_entity_poly.pdbx_seq_one_letter_code
_entity_poly.pdbx_strand_id
1 'polypeptide(L)'
;MNKTLIAATVAGIVLLASNAQAQTVPEGYQLQQVLMMSRHNLRAPLANNGSVLEQSTPNKWPEWDVPGGQLTTKGGVLEVYMGHYMREWLAQQGMVKSGECPPPDTVYAYANSLQRTVATAQFFITGAFPGCDIPVHHQEKMGTMDP
;
A
#
# COMPACT_ATOMS: atom_id res chain seq x y z
N MET A 1 -3.01 -33.66 -40.32
CA MET A 1 -2.77 -32.35 -39.65
C MET A 1 -1.27 -32.07 -39.69
N ASN A 2 -0.85 -31.02 -40.39
CA ASN A 2 0.56 -30.82 -40.76
C ASN A 2 1.35 -30.29 -39.55
N LYS A 3 2.21 -31.12 -38.94
CA LYS A 3 2.94 -30.81 -37.69
C LYS A 3 3.81 -29.56 -37.82
N THR A 4 4.27 -29.26 -39.03
CA THR A 4 5.01 -28.04 -39.40
C THR A 4 4.17 -26.77 -39.30
N LEU A 5 2.88 -26.82 -39.63
CA LEU A 5 1.96 -25.69 -39.47
C LEU A 5 1.70 -25.38 -38.00
N ILE A 6 1.58 -26.41 -37.15
CA ILE A 6 1.38 -26.22 -35.70
C ILE A 6 2.63 -25.61 -35.06
N ALA A 7 3.83 -26.09 -35.42
CA ALA A 7 5.09 -25.55 -34.91
C ALA A 7 5.30 -24.07 -35.28
N ALA A 8 4.97 -23.69 -36.51
CA ALA A 8 5.08 -22.30 -36.98
C ALA A 8 4.13 -21.35 -36.22
N THR A 9 2.89 -21.78 -35.95
CA THR A 9 1.91 -20.97 -35.22
C THR A 9 2.31 -20.79 -33.75
N VAL A 10 2.88 -21.80 -33.11
CA VAL A 10 3.38 -21.70 -31.72
C VAL A 10 4.57 -20.75 -31.62
N ALA A 11 5.52 -20.80 -32.57
CA ALA A 11 6.66 -19.88 -32.60
C ALA A 11 6.23 -18.41 -32.80
N GLY A 12 5.22 -18.16 -33.63
CA GLY A 12 4.66 -16.82 -33.86
C GLY A 12 4.00 -16.21 -32.62
N ILE A 13 3.33 -17.02 -31.80
CA ILE A 13 2.68 -16.56 -30.56
C ILE A 13 3.71 -16.18 -29.48
N VAL A 14 4.83 -16.91 -29.38
CA VAL A 14 5.91 -16.61 -28.42
C VAL A 14 6.61 -15.29 -28.77
N LEU A 15 6.80 -15.00 -30.06
CA LEU A 15 7.42 -13.74 -30.52
C LEU A 15 6.54 -12.51 -30.26
N LEU A 16 5.21 -12.64 -30.31
CA LEU A 16 4.27 -11.54 -30.03
C LEU A 16 4.18 -11.19 -28.54
N ALA A 17 4.42 -12.15 -27.64
CA ALA A 17 4.42 -11.92 -26.19
C ALA A 17 5.71 -11.23 -25.68
N SER A 18 6.74 -11.09 -26.52
CA SER A 18 8.07 -10.60 -26.13
C SER A 18 8.22 -9.07 -26.17
N ASN A 19 7.21 -8.32 -26.64
CA ASN A 19 7.29 -6.87 -26.85
C ASN A 19 6.75 -6.02 -25.68
N ALA A 20 6.28 -6.63 -24.60
CA ALA A 20 5.93 -5.89 -23.39
C ALA A 20 7.16 -5.71 -22.49
N GLN A 21 8.20 -5.02 -22.99
CA GLN A 21 9.28 -4.56 -22.14
C GLN A 21 8.84 -3.29 -21.42
N ALA A 22 8.99 -3.26 -20.10
CA ALA A 22 8.84 -2.03 -19.35
C ALA A 22 9.85 -1.00 -19.88
N GLN A 23 9.40 0.19 -20.24
CA GLN A 23 10.29 1.27 -20.61
C GLN A 23 11.21 1.58 -19.42
N THR A 24 12.53 1.54 -19.64
CA THR A 24 13.49 1.99 -18.64
C THR A 24 13.38 3.50 -18.49
N VAL A 25 13.64 4.00 -17.27
CA VAL A 25 13.66 5.45 -17.01
C VAL A 25 14.67 6.10 -17.96
N PRO A 26 14.29 7.15 -18.73
CA PRO A 26 15.21 7.84 -19.61
C PRO A 26 16.43 8.37 -18.86
N GLU A 27 17.58 8.35 -19.52
CA GLU A 27 18.83 8.86 -18.94
C GLU A 27 18.70 10.35 -18.58
N GLY A 28 19.27 10.75 -17.44
CA GLY A 28 19.24 12.13 -16.95
C GLY A 28 17.99 12.52 -16.15
N TYR A 29 17.00 11.63 -16.00
CA TYR A 29 15.84 11.89 -15.16
C TYR A 29 16.18 11.66 -13.69
N GLN A 30 15.87 12.64 -12.85
CA GLN A 30 16.06 12.58 -11.41
C GLN A 30 14.74 12.90 -10.71
N LEU A 31 14.25 11.97 -9.88
CA LEU A 31 13.08 12.19 -9.05
C LEU A 31 13.36 13.34 -8.07
N GLN A 32 12.41 14.27 -7.96
CA GLN A 32 12.53 15.47 -7.12
C GLN A 32 11.52 15.51 -5.97
N GLN A 33 10.33 14.91 -6.16
CA GLN A 33 9.25 14.93 -5.17
C GLN A 33 8.30 13.76 -5.41
N VAL A 34 7.72 13.25 -4.32
CA VAL A 34 6.71 12.19 -4.33
C VAL A 34 5.54 12.62 -3.45
N LEU A 35 4.32 12.42 -3.97
CA LEU A 35 3.09 12.51 -3.20
C LEU A 35 2.36 11.18 -3.31
N MET A 36 2.06 10.57 -2.16
CA MET A 36 1.35 9.29 -2.08
C MET A 36 -0.03 9.51 -1.48
N MET A 37 -1.06 9.35 -2.30
CA MET A 37 -2.44 9.29 -1.82
C MET A 37 -2.79 7.84 -1.50
N SER A 38 -2.66 7.46 -0.23
CA SER A 38 -2.85 6.08 0.21
C SER A 38 -4.26 5.82 0.75
N ARG A 39 -4.75 4.60 0.54
CA ARG A 39 -5.93 4.07 1.23
C ARG A 39 -5.46 3.29 2.45
N HIS A 40 -6.26 3.30 3.53
CA HIS A 40 -6.01 2.40 4.66
C HIS A 40 -5.91 0.93 4.20
N ASN A 41 -5.09 0.12 4.88
CA ASN A 41 -4.91 -1.29 4.57
C ASN A 41 -6.06 -2.16 5.16
N LEU A 42 -5.84 -3.47 5.28
CA LEU A 42 -6.82 -4.49 5.66
C LEU A 42 -7.49 -4.19 6.99
N ARG A 43 -8.80 -4.00 6.94
CA ARG A 43 -9.66 -3.67 8.09
C ARG A 43 -10.79 -4.66 8.25
N ALA A 44 -11.35 -4.72 9.46
CA ALA A 44 -12.62 -5.39 9.67
C ALA A 44 -13.75 -4.72 8.84
N PRO A 45 -14.78 -5.48 8.45
CA PRO A 45 -15.99 -4.93 7.85
C PRO A 45 -16.62 -3.83 8.70
N LEU A 46 -17.45 -2.97 8.08
CA LEU A 46 -18.34 -2.05 8.79
C LEU A 46 -19.70 -2.72 9.10
N ALA A 47 -19.71 -4.06 9.10
CA ALA A 47 -20.89 -4.92 9.05
C ALA A 47 -21.28 -5.42 10.44
N ASN A 48 -21.56 -4.51 11.35
CA ASN A 48 -21.84 -4.83 12.75
C ASN A 48 -23.08 -4.08 13.24
N ASN A 49 -23.74 -4.61 14.29
CA ASN A 49 -24.85 -3.99 15.03
C ASN A 49 -26.07 -3.57 14.20
N GLY A 50 -26.68 -4.49 13.46
CA GLY A 50 -27.87 -4.24 12.66
C GLY A 50 -27.59 -3.75 11.23
N SER A 51 -26.34 -3.88 10.76
CA SER A 51 -25.96 -3.50 9.40
C SER A 51 -26.76 -4.26 8.33
N VAL A 52 -26.90 -3.67 7.13
CA VAL A 52 -27.56 -4.33 5.99
C VAL A 52 -26.97 -5.72 5.70
N LEU A 53 -25.64 -5.89 5.85
CA LEU A 53 -24.96 -7.16 5.64
C LEU A 53 -25.41 -8.25 6.64
N GLU A 54 -25.65 -7.88 7.90
CA GLU A 54 -26.21 -8.79 8.90
C GLU A 54 -27.63 -9.21 8.52
N GLN A 55 -28.44 -8.29 8.00
CA GLN A 55 -29.84 -8.56 7.63
C GLN A 55 -29.99 -9.30 6.28
N SER A 56 -28.93 -9.34 5.46
CA SER A 56 -28.99 -9.85 4.09
C SER A 56 -28.91 -11.37 3.98
N THR A 57 -28.63 -12.07 5.08
CA THR A 57 -28.47 -13.52 5.06
C THR A 57 -28.84 -14.15 6.42
N PRO A 58 -29.41 -15.36 6.45
CA PRO A 58 -29.63 -16.09 7.70
C PRO A 58 -28.34 -16.70 8.28
N ASN A 59 -27.21 -16.63 7.55
CA ASN A 59 -25.94 -17.21 7.97
C ASN A 59 -25.22 -16.32 8.99
N LYS A 60 -24.43 -16.94 9.87
CA LYS A 60 -23.53 -16.21 10.78
C LYS A 60 -22.28 -15.75 10.03
N TRP A 61 -21.95 -14.47 10.14
CA TRP A 61 -20.70 -13.93 9.61
C TRP A 61 -19.51 -14.34 10.50
N PRO A 62 -18.33 -14.63 9.92
CA PRO A 62 -17.12 -14.85 10.70
C PRO A 62 -16.78 -13.63 11.55
N GLU A 63 -16.35 -13.88 12.79
CA GLU A 63 -15.90 -12.84 13.70
C GLU A 63 -14.49 -12.37 13.34
N TRP A 64 -14.23 -11.09 13.60
CA TRP A 64 -12.92 -10.47 13.48
C TRP A 64 -12.38 -10.16 14.88
N ASP A 65 -11.07 -10.20 15.03
CA ASP A 65 -10.35 -9.94 16.28
C ASP A 65 -10.27 -8.45 16.64
N VAL A 66 -10.73 -7.56 15.76
CA VAL A 66 -10.77 -6.11 15.96
C VAL A 66 -12.18 -5.55 15.73
N PRO A 67 -12.54 -4.42 16.36
CA PRO A 67 -13.82 -3.76 16.12
C PRO A 67 -14.04 -3.38 14.66
N GLY A 68 -15.32 -3.31 14.25
CA GLY A 68 -15.70 -2.98 12.89
C GLY A 68 -15.06 -1.68 12.38
N GLY A 69 -14.50 -1.74 11.17
CA GLY A 69 -13.84 -0.61 10.55
C GLY A 69 -12.45 -0.25 11.07
N GLN A 70 -11.91 -0.97 12.06
CA GLN A 70 -10.52 -0.79 12.51
C GLN A 70 -9.53 -1.61 11.67
N LEU A 71 -8.29 -1.15 11.62
CA LEU A 71 -7.21 -1.88 10.98
C LEU A 71 -6.92 -3.18 11.75
N THR A 72 -6.73 -4.27 11.00
CA THR A 72 -6.32 -5.56 11.57
C THR A 72 -4.81 -5.59 11.81
N THR A 73 -4.34 -6.48 12.71
CA THR A 73 -2.90 -6.72 12.91
C THR A 73 -2.22 -7.13 11.60
N LYS A 74 -2.85 -8.00 10.81
CA LYS A 74 -2.35 -8.40 9.48
C LYS A 74 -2.30 -7.21 8.51
N GLY A 75 -3.26 -6.29 8.58
CA GLY A 75 -3.24 -5.03 7.83
C GLY A 75 -2.01 -4.18 8.15
N GLY A 76 -1.63 -4.11 9.42
CA GLY A 76 -0.39 -3.48 9.85
C GLY A 76 0.87 -4.15 9.27
N VAL A 77 0.96 -5.48 9.35
CA VAL A 77 2.08 -6.24 8.76
C VAL A 77 2.20 -6.03 7.24
N LEU A 78 1.08 -6.07 6.53
CA LEU A 78 1.04 -5.79 5.09
C LEU A 78 1.54 -4.38 4.79
N GLU A 79 1.14 -3.40 5.60
CA GLU A 79 1.55 -2.01 5.41
C GLU A 79 3.02 -1.76 5.74
N VAL A 80 3.59 -2.49 6.70
CA VAL A 80 5.05 -2.48 6.94
C VAL A 80 5.80 -2.93 5.70
N TYR A 81 5.33 -3.98 5.01
CA TYR A 81 5.95 -4.41 3.75
C TYR A 81 5.80 -3.37 2.64
N MET A 82 4.64 -2.70 2.55
CA MET A 82 4.46 -1.58 1.62
C MET A 82 5.43 -0.43 1.91
N GLY A 83 5.59 -0.05 3.18
CA GLY A 83 6.54 0.96 3.60
C GLY A 83 7.99 0.58 3.26
N HIS A 84 8.38 -0.67 3.56
CA HIS A 84 9.71 -1.18 3.26
C HIS A 84 10.01 -1.15 1.75
N TYR A 85 9.09 -1.64 0.93
CA TYR A 85 9.21 -1.56 -0.53
C TYR A 85 9.36 -0.11 -1.01
N MET A 86 8.54 0.80 -0.50
CA MET A 86 8.62 2.21 -0.86
C MET A 86 9.95 2.83 -0.45
N ARG A 87 10.52 2.44 0.68
CA ARG A 87 11.86 2.88 1.10
C ARG A 87 12.94 2.41 0.15
N GLU A 88 12.92 1.14 -0.25
CA GLU A 88 13.90 0.61 -1.21
C GLU A 88 13.80 1.34 -2.55
N TRP A 89 12.57 1.56 -3.04
CA TRP A 89 12.34 2.30 -4.28
C TRP A 89 12.81 3.76 -4.17
N LEU A 90 12.47 4.48 -3.10
CA LEU A 90 12.94 5.85 -2.89
C LEU A 90 14.47 5.94 -2.83
N ALA A 91 15.13 4.94 -2.23
CA ALA A 91 16.59 4.86 -2.20
C ALA A 91 17.18 4.60 -3.59
N GLN A 92 16.56 3.72 -4.38
CA GLN A 92 16.94 3.47 -5.77
C GLN A 92 16.82 4.74 -6.63
N GLN A 93 15.80 5.58 -6.37
CA GLN A 93 15.61 6.86 -7.05
C GLN A 93 16.48 8.00 -6.48
N GLY A 94 17.34 7.72 -5.49
CA GLY A 94 18.23 8.72 -4.89
C GLY A 94 17.54 9.75 -3.98
N MET A 95 16.28 9.51 -3.60
CA MET A 95 15.51 10.42 -2.74
C MET A 95 15.91 10.32 -1.27
N VAL A 96 16.35 9.13 -0.85
CA VAL A 96 16.79 8.83 0.52
C VAL A 96 17.99 7.88 0.47
N LYS A 97 18.79 7.85 1.53
CA LYS A 97 19.89 6.87 1.64
C LYS A 97 19.40 5.60 2.33
N SER A 98 19.89 4.44 1.93
CA SER A 98 19.56 3.20 2.64
C SER A 98 20.25 3.15 4.02
N GLY A 99 19.57 2.63 5.04
CA GLY A 99 20.13 2.46 6.39
C GLY A 99 20.25 3.72 7.25
N GLU A 100 19.97 4.91 6.71
CA GLU A 100 20.03 6.19 7.43
C GLU A 100 18.62 6.81 7.56
N CYS A 101 18.32 7.49 8.65
CA CYS A 101 17.10 8.29 8.72
C CYS A 101 17.21 9.50 7.78
N PRO A 102 16.12 9.88 7.08
CA PRO A 102 16.14 11.10 6.27
C PRO A 102 16.32 12.32 7.18
N PRO A 103 16.85 13.45 6.65
CA PRO A 103 16.88 14.71 7.39
C PRO A 103 15.47 15.10 7.90
N PRO A 104 15.38 15.89 8.99
CA PRO A 104 14.10 16.41 9.46
C PRO A 104 13.28 17.05 8.34
N ASP A 105 11.95 16.91 8.42
CA ASP A 105 10.98 17.48 7.48
C ASP A 105 11.06 17.00 6.02
N THR A 106 11.93 16.04 5.70
CA THR A 106 12.00 15.41 4.35
C THR A 106 10.76 14.57 4.04
N VAL A 107 10.17 13.97 5.07
CA VAL A 107 8.99 13.12 4.97
C VAL A 107 7.90 13.71 5.84
N TYR A 108 6.75 14.00 5.23
CA TYR A 108 5.57 14.47 5.93
C TYR A 108 4.45 13.44 5.76
N ALA A 109 4.00 12.86 6.87
CA ALA A 109 2.94 11.86 6.90
C ALA A 109 1.67 12.48 7.46
N TYR A 110 0.60 12.47 6.67
CA TYR A 110 -0.71 12.96 7.08
C TYR A 110 -1.77 11.89 6.88
N ALA A 111 -2.64 11.73 7.87
CA ALA A 111 -3.78 10.84 7.82
C ALA A 111 -5.03 11.55 8.34
N ASN A 112 -6.19 11.19 7.79
CA ASN A 112 -7.47 11.47 8.42
C ASN A 112 -7.50 10.89 9.85
N SER A 113 -8.28 11.47 10.75
CA SER A 113 -8.36 11.14 12.18
C SER A 113 -9.17 9.88 12.53
N LEU A 114 -9.31 8.93 11.60
CA LEU A 114 -9.87 7.61 11.89
C LEU A 114 -8.77 6.61 12.27
N GLN A 115 -9.06 5.71 13.22
CA GLN A 115 -8.07 4.73 13.70
C GLN A 115 -7.40 3.97 12.54
N ARG A 116 -8.18 3.51 11.56
CA ARG A 116 -7.64 2.73 10.44
C ARG A 116 -6.66 3.51 9.55
N THR A 117 -6.86 4.82 9.38
CA THR A 117 -5.99 5.65 8.54
C THR A 117 -4.73 6.04 9.28
N VAL A 118 -4.85 6.48 10.54
CA VAL A 118 -3.68 6.79 11.38
C VAL A 118 -2.81 5.55 11.59
N ALA A 119 -3.41 4.39 11.93
CA ALA A 119 -2.66 3.16 12.13
C ALA A 119 -1.95 2.69 10.85
N THR A 120 -2.60 2.79 9.69
CA THR A 120 -1.95 2.46 8.40
C THR A 120 -0.73 3.36 8.19
N ALA A 121 -0.87 4.68 8.35
CA ALA A 121 0.24 5.61 8.21
C ALA A 121 1.39 5.30 9.19
N GLN A 122 1.09 4.94 10.44
CA GLN A 122 2.10 4.55 11.43
C GLN A 122 2.88 3.30 10.99
N PHE A 123 2.19 2.25 10.52
CA PHE A 123 2.84 1.03 10.04
C PHE A 123 3.65 1.29 8.75
N PHE A 124 3.14 2.12 7.84
CA PHE A 124 3.86 2.52 6.64
C PHE A 124 5.17 3.23 6.99
N ILE A 125 5.11 4.26 7.86
CA ILE A 125 6.28 5.02 8.28
C ILE A 125 7.27 4.15 9.04
N THR A 126 6.79 3.26 9.92
CA THR A 126 7.65 2.32 10.63
C THR A 126 8.35 1.35 9.68
N GLY A 127 7.66 0.87 8.64
CA GLY A 127 8.24 -0.01 7.63
C GLY A 127 9.23 0.71 6.70
N ALA A 128 8.94 1.96 6.34
CA ALA A 128 9.78 2.75 5.44
C ALA A 128 11.00 3.37 6.15
N PHE A 129 10.85 3.78 7.41
CA PHE A 129 11.84 4.53 8.17
C PHE A 129 11.96 3.97 9.59
N PRO A 130 12.35 2.70 9.75
CA PRO A 130 12.41 2.06 11.06
C PRO A 130 13.41 2.76 11.97
N GLY A 131 12.96 3.13 13.18
CA GLY A 131 13.77 3.82 14.18
C GLY A 131 13.94 5.33 13.95
N CYS A 132 13.26 5.91 12.97
CA CYS A 132 13.31 7.34 12.68
C CYS A 132 12.15 8.11 13.32
N ASP A 133 12.41 9.34 13.76
CA ASP A 133 11.42 10.23 14.36
C ASP A 133 10.59 10.96 13.30
N ILE A 134 9.68 10.22 12.66
CA ILE A 134 8.75 10.76 11.65
C ILE A 134 7.32 10.65 12.20
N PRO A 135 6.72 11.75 12.68
CA PRO A 135 5.37 11.71 13.23
C PRO A 135 4.30 11.53 12.14
N VAL A 136 3.18 10.92 12.51
CA VAL A 136 1.96 10.91 11.70
C VAL A 136 1.05 12.03 12.19
N HIS A 137 0.80 12.99 11.33
CA HIS A 137 -0.10 14.10 11.58
C HIS A 137 -1.55 13.72 11.26
N HIS A 138 -2.48 14.24 12.06
CA HIS A 138 -3.93 14.16 11.84
C HIS A 138 -4.59 15.29 12.66
N GLN A 139 -5.87 15.61 12.41
CA GLN A 139 -6.58 16.54 13.30
C GLN A 139 -6.66 15.99 14.73
N GLU A 140 -6.55 16.85 15.72
CA GLU A 140 -6.52 16.51 17.15
C GLU A 140 -7.67 15.56 17.56
N LYS A 141 -8.87 15.81 17.03
CA LYS A 141 -10.05 15.00 17.34
C LYS A 141 -10.03 13.66 16.59
N MET A 142 -9.66 12.61 17.29
CA MET A 142 -9.77 11.23 16.82
C MET A 142 -11.23 10.77 16.71
N GLY A 143 -11.49 9.89 15.74
CA GLY A 143 -12.78 9.24 15.49
C GLY A 143 -13.72 10.03 14.57
N THR A 144 -13.36 11.24 14.17
CA THR A 144 -14.12 12.06 13.21
C THR A 144 -13.42 12.15 11.87
N MET A 145 -14.19 12.37 10.80
CA MET A 145 -13.64 12.66 9.48
C MET A 145 -13.02 14.05 9.45
N ASP A 146 -11.89 14.13 8.77
CA ASP A 146 -11.13 15.31 8.45
C ASP A 146 -11.52 15.82 7.04
N PRO A 147 -12.11 17.02 6.91
CA PRO A 147 -12.65 17.56 5.65
C PRO A 147 -11.61 18.17 4.70
#